data_AF-N6YWL6-F1
#
_entry.id   AF-N6YWL6-F1
#
_cell.length_a   1.000
_cell.length_b   1.000
_cell.length_c   1.000
_cell.angle_alpha   90.00
_cell.angle_beta   90.00
_cell.angle_gamma   90.00
#
_symmetry.space_group_name_H-M   'P 1'
#
loop_
_entity.id
_entity.type
_entity.pdbx_description
1 polymer ?
#
loop_
_entity_poly.entity_id
_entity_poly.type
_entity_poly.pdbx_seq_one_letter_code
_entity_poly.pdbx_strand_id
1 'polypeptide(L)'
;MLPDFPWPPPRYSAFEVFERDSLAPAEGARLGMVAQRFEAAFDAAGYVERSYYRVPGGFALASRAEQIRADASPYPAPERWSVDAGGAGKSFADRLRALFNAPPGHYRVIVFVVTDQDFAAAPRAAQEGEALAWVSGGGLRLPSSIAALPFTPTHYASALIYEFERRSEHEPADVRVPSAAPGRVHLEKGGLWQALAAN
;
A
#
# COMPACT_ATOMS: atom_id res chain seq x y z
N MET A 1 1.55 16.00 12.14
CA MET A 1 1.92 14.70 12.72
C MET A 1 1.31 13.63 11.84
N LEU A 2 2.02 12.55 11.51
CA LEU A 2 1.41 11.45 10.73
C LEU A 2 0.43 10.67 11.61
N PRO A 3 -0.70 10.19 11.05
CA PRO A 3 -1.53 9.21 11.72
C PRO A 3 -0.79 7.87 11.84
N ASP A 4 -1.22 7.06 12.79
CA ASP A 4 -0.69 5.71 12.97
C ASP A 4 -1.31 4.74 11.96
N PHE A 5 -0.47 3.87 11.40
CA PHE A 5 -0.94 2.66 10.74
C PHE A 5 -1.34 1.64 11.82
N PRO A 6 -2.42 0.86 11.64
CA PRO A 6 -2.78 -0.16 12.61
C PRO A 6 -1.61 -1.13 12.85
N TRP A 7 -1.25 -1.35 14.11
CA TRP A 7 -0.10 -2.19 14.48
C TRP A 7 -0.46 -3.14 15.64
N PRO A 8 -0.22 -4.46 15.52
CA PRO A 8 0.26 -5.17 14.32
C PRO A 8 -0.67 -4.96 13.10
N PRO A 9 -0.13 -5.03 11.86
CA PRO A 9 -0.92 -4.80 10.67
C PRO A 9 -2.06 -5.83 10.59
N PRO A 10 -3.24 -5.46 10.06
CA PRO A 10 -4.30 -6.44 9.84
C PRO A 10 -3.84 -7.54 8.90
N ARG A 11 -4.56 -8.66 8.90
CA ARG A 11 -4.22 -9.82 8.08
C ARG A 11 -4.20 -9.43 6.60
N TYR A 12 -2.99 -9.43 6.04
CA TYR A 12 -2.74 -9.22 4.62
C TYR A 12 -3.03 -10.51 3.83
N SER A 13 -3.40 -10.35 2.57
CA SER A 13 -3.69 -11.42 1.61
C SER A 13 -2.40 -12.11 1.14
N ALA A 14 -1.36 -11.30 0.90
CA ALA A 14 -0.02 -11.74 0.54
C ALA A 14 1.01 -10.70 1.01
N PHE A 15 2.29 -11.05 0.95
CA PHE A 15 3.38 -10.13 1.26
C PHE A 15 4.61 -10.45 0.42
N GLU A 16 5.53 -9.49 0.33
CA GLU A 16 6.87 -9.66 -0.22
C GLU A 16 7.86 -8.93 0.68
N VAL A 17 9.02 -9.53 0.95
CA VAL A 17 10.12 -8.89 1.68
C VAL A 17 11.16 -8.41 0.66
N PHE A 18 11.66 -7.19 0.85
CA PHE A 18 12.68 -6.63 -0.02
C PHE A 18 14.07 -6.88 0.55
N GLU A 19 15.02 -7.20 -0.35
CA GLU A 19 16.43 -7.21 -0.02
C GLU A 19 16.89 -5.79 0.33
N ARG A 20 17.44 -5.60 1.53
CA ARG A 20 17.83 -4.28 2.04
C ARG A 20 18.73 -3.50 1.10
N ASP A 21 19.74 -4.16 0.55
CA ASP A 21 20.74 -3.57 -0.34
C ASP A 21 20.14 -3.14 -1.69
N SER A 22 18.97 -3.69 -2.04
CA SER A 22 18.22 -3.23 -3.21
C SER A 22 17.46 -1.92 -2.96
N LEU A 23 17.35 -1.45 -1.71
CA LEU A 23 16.57 -0.27 -1.36
C LEU A 23 17.40 0.96 -1.01
N ALA A 24 18.60 0.77 -0.46
CA ALA A 24 19.48 1.86 -0.09
C ALA A 24 20.92 1.34 0.06
N PRO A 25 21.94 2.21 -0.10
CA PRO A 25 23.33 1.84 0.18
C PRO A 25 23.53 1.44 1.64
N ALA A 26 24.57 0.64 1.93
CA ALA A 26 24.85 0.18 3.29
C ALA A 26 25.21 1.33 4.25
N GLU A 27 25.96 2.33 3.78
CA GLU A 27 26.46 3.45 4.59
C GLU A 27 25.65 4.73 4.36
N GLY A 28 25.35 5.44 5.44
CA GLY A 28 24.65 6.73 5.39
C GLY A 28 23.18 6.69 4.99
N ALA A 29 22.61 5.50 4.77
CA ALA A 29 21.21 5.36 4.40
C ALA A 29 20.25 5.86 5.47
N ARG A 30 19.21 6.55 5.02
CA ARG A 30 18.14 7.09 5.85
C ARG A 30 16.79 6.61 5.35
N LEU A 31 15.79 6.58 6.23
CA LEU A 31 14.43 6.20 5.86
C LEU A 31 13.87 7.07 4.72
N GLY A 32 14.27 8.34 4.64
CA GLY A 32 13.89 9.23 3.54
C GLY A 32 14.35 8.75 2.16
N MET A 33 15.50 8.07 2.06
CA MET A 33 16.00 7.52 0.79
C MET A 33 15.14 6.32 0.34
N VAL A 34 14.83 5.42 1.28
CA VAL A 34 13.95 4.28 1.01
C VAL A 34 12.55 4.76 0.62
N ALA A 35 12.04 5.79 1.32
CA ALA A 35 10.78 6.43 0.99
C ALA A 35 10.80 6.94 -0.45
N GLN A 36 11.78 7.76 -0.84
CA GLN A 36 11.91 8.28 -2.21
C GLN A 36 11.94 7.19 -3.28
N ARG A 37 12.60 6.06 -2.98
CA ARG A 37 12.62 4.90 -3.90
C ARG A 37 11.23 4.30 -4.08
N PHE A 38 10.47 4.12 -3.00
CA PHE A 38 9.08 3.66 -3.05
C PHE A 38 8.14 4.65 -3.74
N GLU A 39 8.33 5.95 -3.49
CA GLU A 39 7.61 7.01 -4.20
C GLU A 39 7.85 6.94 -5.71
N ALA A 40 9.11 6.88 -6.14
CA ALA A 40 9.48 6.77 -7.54
C ALA A 40 8.93 5.50 -8.20
N ALA A 41 8.92 4.38 -7.47
CA ALA A 41 8.32 3.14 -7.96
C ALA A 41 6.80 3.25 -8.14
N PHE A 42 6.10 3.87 -7.20
CA PHE A 42 4.67 4.14 -7.33
C PHE A 42 4.39 5.06 -8.51
N ASP A 43 5.13 6.15 -8.65
CA ASP A 43 4.94 7.12 -9.73
C ASP A 43 5.20 6.47 -11.10
N ALA A 44 6.28 5.69 -11.25
CA ALA A 44 6.60 4.97 -12.49
C ALA A 44 5.57 3.89 -12.86
N ALA A 45 4.93 3.27 -11.86
CA ALA A 45 3.88 2.27 -12.07
C ALA A 45 2.47 2.88 -12.20
N GLY A 46 2.34 4.21 -12.09
CA GLY A 46 1.08 4.95 -12.26
C GLY A 46 0.24 5.14 -10.99
N TYR A 47 0.76 4.79 -9.80
CA TYR A 47 0.13 5.04 -8.50
C TYR A 47 0.39 6.47 -8.03
N VAL A 48 -0.29 7.43 -8.66
CA VAL A 48 -0.09 8.87 -8.38
C VAL A 48 -0.62 9.33 -7.01
N GLU A 49 -1.52 8.55 -6.40
CA GLU A 49 -2.07 8.82 -5.07
C GLU A 49 -1.53 7.81 -4.05
N ARG A 50 -1.03 8.34 -2.93
CA ARG A 50 -0.37 7.59 -1.86
C ARG A 50 -0.46 8.31 -0.52
N SER A 51 -0.45 7.55 0.56
CA SER A 51 -0.70 8.03 1.93
C SER A 51 0.36 7.50 2.91
N TYR A 52 1.03 8.41 3.63
CA TYR A 52 2.01 8.07 4.66
C TYR A 52 1.37 7.85 6.03
N TYR A 53 1.89 6.86 6.75
CA TYR A 53 1.53 6.54 8.12
C TYR A 53 2.78 6.28 8.96
N ARG A 54 2.64 6.48 10.27
CA ARG A 54 3.65 6.07 11.25
C ARG A 54 3.47 4.59 11.59
N VAL A 55 4.58 3.85 11.62
CA VAL A 55 4.69 2.52 12.24
C VAL A 55 5.81 2.56 13.27
N PRO A 56 5.94 1.57 14.18
CA PRO A 56 7.09 1.49 15.06
C PRO A 56 8.40 1.48 14.26
N GLY A 57 9.36 2.33 14.67
CA GLY A 57 10.68 2.40 14.04
C GLY A 57 10.73 3.01 12.63
N GLY A 58 9.61 3.34 12.00
CA GLY A 58 9.65 3.82 10.62
C GLY A 58 8.33 4.34 10.07
N PHE A 59 8.02 3.95 8.83
CA PHE A 59 6.85 4.45 8.12
C PHE A 59 6.16 3.34 7.31
N ALA A 60 4.88 3.57 7.03
CA ALA A 60 4.13 2.88 6.00
C ALA A 60 3.72 3.86 4.90
N LEU A 61 3.71 3.40 3.65
CA LEU A 61 3.26 4.13 2.47
C LEU A 61 2.22 3.28 1.74
N ALA A 62 0.95 3.68 1.88
CA ALA A 62 -0.18 3.00 1.26
C ALA A 62 -0.45 3.58 -0.13
N SER A 63 -0.69 2.71 -1.10
CA SER A 63 -1.17 3.10 -2.43
C SER A 63 -2.66 3.49 -2.37
N ARG A 64 -3.13 4.16 -3.42
CA ARG A 64 -4.54 4.14 -3.80
C ARG A 64 -5.07 2.72 -4.05
N ALA A 65 -6.39 2.57 -4.05
CA ALA A 65 -7.03 1.31 -4.41
C ALA A 65 -6.94 1.07 -5.93
N GLU A 66 -6.64 -0.17 -6.31
CA GLU A 66 -6.45 -0.59 -7.69
C GLU A 66 -7.38 -1.75 -8.04
N GLN A 67 -8.11 -1.64 -9.15
CA GLN A 67 -8.90 -2.75 -9.68
C GLN A 67 -7.99 -3.74 -10.40
N ILE A 68 -8.11 -5.02 -10.03
CA ILE A 68 -7.33 -6.13 -10.56
C ILE A 68 -8.25 -7.22 -11.08
N ARG A 69 -7.71 -8.07 -11.97
CA ARG A 69 -8.32 -9.34 -12.33
C ARG A 69 -7.94 -10.41 -11.31
N ALA A 70 -8.62 -11.55 -11.36
CA ALA A 70 -8.36 -12.68 -10.47
C ALA A 70 -6.91 -13.21 -10.53
N ASP A 71 -6.18 -12.92 -11.61
CA ASP A 71 -4.78 -13.28 -11.77
C ASP A 71 -3.80 -12.21 -11.23
N ALA A 72 -4.29 -11.18 -10.52
CA ALA A 72 -3.54 -10.02 -10.04
C ALA A 72 -3.04 -9.04 -11.12
N SER A 73 -3.45 -9.20 -12.39
CA SER A 73 -3.18 -8.19 -13.43
C SER A 73 -4.08 -6.96 -13.24
N PRO A 74 -3.56 -5.74 -13.42
CA PRO A 74 -4.38 -4.55 -13.33
C PRO A 74 -5.28 -4.41 -14.55
N TYR A 75 -6.45 -3.81 -14.35
CA TYR A 75 -7.21 -3.28 -15.47
C TYR A 75 -6.44 -2.13 -16.15
N PRO A 76 -6.70 -1.83 -17.44
CA PRO A 76 -6.17 -0.62 -18.06
C PRO A 76 -6.81 0.63 -17.43
N ALA A 77 -6.14 1.78 -17.51
CA ALA A 77 -6.77 3.05 -17.15
C ALA A 77 -7.92 3.36 -18.14
N PRO A 78 -9.04 3.96 -17.69
CA PRO A 78 -9.29 4.45 -16.33
C PRO A 78 -9.86 3.41 -15.36
N GLU A 79 -10.27 2.23 -15.83
CA GLU A 79 -10.91 1.18 -15.01
C GLU A 79 -10.03 0.71 -13.85
N ARG A 80 -8.71 0.66 -14.05
CA ARG A 80 -7.70 0.41 -12.99
C ARG A 80 -7.96 1.18 -11.70
N TRP A 81 -8.55 2.35 -11.82
CA TRP A 81 -8.64 3.43 -10.85
C TRP A 81 -10.09 3.79 -10.52
N SER A 82 -11.04 2.91 -10.86
CA SER A 82 -12.49 3.17 -10.78
C SER A 82 -12.98 3.56 -9.39
N VAL A 83 -12.23 3.20 -8.36
CA VAL A 83 -12.56 3.43 -6.95
C VAL A 83 -12.35 4.90 -6.55
N ASP A 84 -11.53 5.65 -7.28
CA ASP A 84 -11.21 7.07 -6.98
C ASP A 84 -11.85 8.07 -7.98
N ALA A 85 -12.90 7.70 -8.70
CA ALA A 85 -13.60 8.61 -9.64
C ALA A 85 -14.28 9.84 -8.95
N GLY A 86 -14.02 10.09 -7.67
CA GLY A 86 -14.40 11.28 -6.93
C GLY A 86 -13.31 12.36 -6.99
N GLY A 87 -13.41 13.27 -7.96
CA GLY A 87 -12.42 14.32 -8.23
C GLY A 87 -12.00 15.22 -7.05
N ALA A 88 -10.89 15.93 -7.26
CA ALA A 88 -10.26 16.86 -6.32
C ALA A 88 -11.27 17.86 -5.73
N GLY A 89 -11.35 17.92 -4.40
CA GLY A 89 -12.25 18.81 -3.64
C GLY A 89 -13.29 18.11 -2.77
N LYS A 90 -13.34 16.78 -2.75
CA LYS A 90 -14.32 15.99 -1.96
C LYS A 90 -13.85 15.68 -0.53
N SER A 91 -14.79 15.73 0.42
CA SER A 91 -14.54 15.44 1.83
C SER A 91 -14.10 13.97 2.04
N PHE A 92 -13.49 13.66 3.19
CA PHE A 92 -13.12 12.28 3.57
C PHE A 92 -14.32 11.32 3.45
N ALA A 93 -15.52 11.76 3.87
CA ALA A 93 -16.75 10.98 3.77
C ALA A 93 -17.20 10.73 2.32
N ASP A 94 -16.92 11.63 1.39
CA ASP A 94 -17.29 11.48 -0.02
C ASP A 94 -16.31 10.60 -0.80
N ARG A 95 -15.03 10.56 -0.38
CA ARG A 95 -14.06 9.56 -0.84
C ARG A 95 -14.48 8.16 -0.38
N LEU A 96 -14.84 8.02 0.90
CA LEU A 96 -15.42 6.78 1.43
C LEU A 96 -16.67 6.34 0.64
N ARG A 97 -17.62 7.25 0.33
CA ARG A 97 -18.81 6.95 -0.49
C ARG A 97 -18.51 6.56 -1.94
N ALA A 98 -17.50 7.17 -2.57
CA ALA A 98 -17.09 6.79 -3.93
C ALA A 98 -16.52 5.37 -3.96
N LEU A 99 -15.77 5.00 -2.92
CA LEU A 99 -15.24 3.64 -2.76
C LEU A 99 -16.37 2.63 -2.42
N PHE A 100 -17.37 3.03 -1.62
CA PHE A 100 -18.61 2.24 -1.39
C PHE A 100 -19.47 2.04 -2.64
N ASN A 101 -19.22 2.75 -3.75
CA ASN A 101 -19.94 2.58 -5.02
C ASN A 101 -19.07 1.97 -6.13
N ALA A 102 -17.91 1.39 -5.78
CA ALA A 102 -17.09 0.66 -6.73
C ALA A 102 -17.88 -0.49 -7.39
N PRO A 103 -17.68 -0.74 -8.70
CA PRO A 103 -18.28 -1.91 -9.34
C PRO A 103 -17.92 -3.22 -8.63
N PRO A 104 -18.71 -4.28 -8.78
CA PRO A 104 -18.28 -5.62 -8.37
C PRO A 104 -16.95 -5.99 -9.04
N GLY A 105 -16.06 -6.64 -8.31
CA GLY A 105 -14.74 -7.01 -8.80
C GLY A 105 -13.70 -7.24 -7.71
N HIS A 106 -12.45 -7.39 -8.16
CA HIS A 106 -11.30 -7.55 -7.26
C HIS A 106 -10.50 -6.25 -7.19
N TYR A 107 -10.12 -5.90 -5.98
CA TYR A 107 -9.35 -4.70 -5.69
C TYR A 107 -8.15 -5.04 -4.84
N ARG A 108 -7.08 -4.25 -4.95
CA ARG A 108 -5.96 -4.32 -4.03
C ARG A 108 -5.52 -2.95 -3.52
N VAL A 109 -4.99 -2.96 -2.31
CA VAL A 109 -4.18 -1.88 -1.74
C VAL A 109 -2.81 -2.46 -1.40
N ILE A 110 -1.76 -1.75 -1.79
CA ILE A 110 -0.37 -2.14 -1.52
C ILE A 110 0.19 -1.17 -0.48
N VAL A 111 0.69 -1.72 0.62
CA VAL A 111 1.32 -0.92 1.68
C VAL A 111 2.79 -1.32 1.78
N PHE A 112 3.68 -0.42 1.42
CA PHE A 112 5.09 -0.58 1.73
C PHE A 112 5.33 -0.21 3.19
N VAL A 113 5.98 -1.08 3.94
CA VAL A 113 6.31 -0.88 5.36
C VAL A 113 7.82 -0.93 5.52
N VAL A 114 8.37 0.01 6.27
CA VAL A 114 9.77 0.00 6.73
C VAL A 114 9.77 0.10 8.25
N THR A 115 10.41 -0.87 8.91
CA THR A 115 10.47 -0.96 10.38
C THR A 115 11.72 -1.70 10.82
N ASP A 116 12.15 -1.49 12.05
CA ASP A 116 13.19 -2.25 12.76
C ASP A 116 12.61 -3.22 13.80
N GLN A 117 11.29 -3.40 13.82
CA GLN A 117 10.60 -4.27 14.75
C GLN A 117 9.97 -5.46 14.01
N ASP A 118 10.23 -6.67 14.50
CA ASP A 118 9.55 -7.86 14.02
C ASP A 118 8.04 -7.75 14.31
N PHE A 119 7.23 -8.13 13.32
CA PHE A 119 5.78 -8.19 13.49
C PHE A 119 5.20 -9.44 12.83
N ALA A 120 4.08 -9.90 13.39
CA ALA A 120 3.16 -10.81 12.73
C ALA A 120 1.87 -10.06 12.43
N ALA A 121 1.14 -10.47 11.39
CA ALA A 121 -0.18 -9.93 11.15
C ALA A 121 -1.12 -10.22 12.34
N ALA A 122 -2.00 -9.27 12.65
CA ALA A 122 -3.13 -9.54 13.52
C ALA A 122 -3.99 -10.69 12.93
N PRO A 123 -4.63 -11.52 13.78
CA PRO A 123 -5.49 -12.61 13.31
C PRO A 123 -6.74 -12.11 12.56
N ARG A 124 -7.09 -10.82 12.72
CA ARG A 124 -8.23 -10.18 12.07
C ARG A 124 -7.84 -9.67 10.68
N ALA A 125 -8.63 -10.01 9.66
CA ALA A 125 -8.54 -9.34 8.37
C ALA A 125 -8.91 -7.85 8.49
N ALA A 126 -8.35 -7.01 7.62
CA ALA A 126 -8.83 -5.65 7.47
C ALA A 126 -10.33 -5.68 7.15
N GLN A 127 -11.11 -4.70 7.60
CA GLN A 127 -12.42 -4.48 7.00
C GLN A 127 -12.25 -3.54 5.81
N GLU A 128 -13.16 -3.60 4.83
CA GLU A 128 -13.14 -2.70 3.67
C GLU A 128 -12.95 -1.24 4.11
N GLY A 129 -13.80 -0.73 5.01
CA GLY A 129 -13.70 0.65 5.51
C GLY A 129 -12.37 1.02 6.18
N GLU A 130 -11.64 0.04 6.74
CA GLU A 130 -10.32 0.24 7.34
C GLU A 130 -9.24 0.42 6.25
N ALA A 131 -9.27 -0.42 5.21
CA ALA A 131 -8.37 -0.29 4.08
C ALA A 131 -8.62 0.98 3.26
N LEU A 132 -9.89 1.41 3.15
CA LEU A 132 -10.27 2.68 2.53
C LEU A 132 -9.76 3.89 3.31
N ALA A 133 -9.69 3.79 4.64
CA ALA A 133 -9.08 4.82 5.47
C ALA A 133 -7.56 4.94 5.23
N TRP A 134 -6.89 3.86 4.82
CA TRP A 134 -5.46 3.88 4.46
C TRP A 134 -5.17 4.59 3.14
N VAL A 135 -6.10 4.49 2.18
CA VAL A 135 -5.96 5.14 0.88
C VAL A 135 -5.99 6.67 1.02
N SER A 136 -6.83 7.20 1.90
CA SER A 136 -7.20 8.63 1.89
C SER A 136 -6.91 9.41 3.17
N GLY A 137 -6.56 8.73 4.27
CA GLY A 137 -6.45 9.33 5.60
C GLY A 137 -5.03 9.67 6.06
N GLY A 138 -4.00 9.34 5.25
CA GLY A 138 -2.60 9.47 5.65
C GLY A 138 -2.02 10.85 5.37
N GLY A 139 -0.76 11.05 5.77
CA GLY A 139 -0.02 12.25 5.42
C GLY A 139 0.44 12.24 3.97
N LEU A 140 0.49 13.40 3.33
CA LEU A 140 0.94 13.53 1.93
C LEU A 140 2.45 13.35 1.74
N ARG A 141 3.24 13.50 2.81
CA ARG A 141 4.71 13.49 2.77
C ARG A 141 5.26 12.85 4.04
N LEU A 142 6.41 12.19 3.93
CA LEU A 142 7.15 11.73 5.10
C LEU A 142 7.72 12.94 5.86
N PRO A 143 7.41 13.13 7.17
CA PRO A 143 8.01 14.20 7.96
C PRO A 143 9.53 14.06 8.04
N SER A 144 10.24 15.19 8.06
CA SER A 144 11.70 15.22 8.18
C SER A 144 12.23 14.48 9.42
N SER A 145 11.47 14.48 10.52
CA SER A 145 11.83 13.77 11.74
C SER A 145 11.91 12.24 11.56
N ILE A 146 11.08 11.66 10.68
CA ILE A 146 11.13 10.24 10.34
C ILE A 146 12.11 10.02 9.19
N ALA A 147 12.09 10.88 8.17
CA ALA A 147 12.97 10.78 7.01
C ALA A 147 14.45 10.85 7.37
N ALA A 148 14.81 11.57 8.42
CA ALA A 148 16.19 11.70 8.91
C ALA A 148 16.67 10.48 9.72
N LEU A 149 15.78 9.57 10.13
CA LEU A 149 16.18 8.39 10.90
C LEU A 149 17.11 7.49 10.07
N PRO A 150 18.16 6.90 10.68
CA PRO A 150 19.01 5.95 10.00
C PRO A 150 18.22 4.73 9.57
N PHE A 151 18.40 4.30 8.32
CA PHE A 151 18.00 2.96 7.90
C PHE A 151 19.15 2.04 8.33
N THR A 152 19.03 1.34 9.46
CA THR A 152 20.09 0.51 10.05
C THR A 152 19.97 -0.96 9.60
N PRO A 153 20.98 -1.83 9.79
CA PRO A 153 20.88 -3.26 9.45
C PRO A 153 19.71 -4.02 10.11
N THR A 154 19.13 -3.49 11.19
CA THR A 154 17.94 -4.08 11.84
C THR A 154 16.64 -3.70 11.13
N HIS A 155 16.66 -2.67 10.28
CA HIS A 155 15.51 -2.31 9.48
C HIS A 155 15.37 -3.23 8.27
N TYR A 156 14.15 -3.68 8.05
CA TYR A 156 13.72 -4.37 6.85
C TYR A 156 12.52 -3.64 6.23
N ALA A 157 12.22 -4.00 4.99
CA ALA A 157 11.07 -3.48 4.29
C ALA A 157 10.26 -4.60 3.66
N SER A 158 8.94 -4.41 3.63
CA SER A 158 8.01 -5.37 3.07
C SER A 158 6.88 -4.67 2.33
N ALA A 159 6.36 -5.29 1.28
CA ALA A 159 5.07 -4.97 0.71
C ALA A 159 3.99 -5.85 1.35
N LEU A 160 2.97 -5.24 1.94
CA LEU A 160 1.77 -5.90 2.41
C LEU A 160 0.67 -5.71 1.36
N ILE A 161 0.10 -6.81 0.88
CA ILE A 161 -0.94 -6.79 -0.15
C ILE A 161 -2.27 -7.10 0.52
N TYR A 162 -3.24 -6.20 0.37
CA TYR A 162 -4.60 -6.41 0.83
C TYR A 162 -5.50 -6.52 -0.39
N GLU A 163 -6.12 -7.68 -0.59
CA GLU A 163 -7.09 -7.91 -1.64
C GLU A 163 -8.51 -7.95 -1.10
N PHE A 164 -9.40 -7.34 -1.87
CA PHE A 164 -10.82 -7.24 -1.56
C PHE A 164 -11.61 -7.79 -2.75
N GLU A 165 -12.62 -8.59 -2.46
CA GLU A 165 -13.60 -9.07 -3.43
C GLU A 165 -14.93 -8.44 -3.13
N ARG A 166 -15.44 -7.64 -4.06
CA ARG A 166 -16.80 -7.13 -4.00
C ARG A 166 -17.69 -7.95 -4.91
N ARG A 167 -18.61 -8.71 -4.32
CA ARG A 167 -19.51 -9.61 -5.06
C ARG A 167 -20.72 -8.90 -5.64
N SER A 168 -21.19 -7.84 -4.98
CA SER A 168 -22.34 -7.07 -5.44
C SER A 168 -22.23 -5.60 -5.00
N GLU A 169 -23.09 -4.75 -5.56
CA GLU A 169 -23.17 -3.34 -5.18
C GLU A 169 -23.72 -3.13 -3.76
N HIS A 170 -24.40 -4.11 -3.18
CA HIS A 170 -25.07 -3.99 -1.89
C HIS A 170 -24.37 -4.72 -0.74
N GLU A 171 -23.31 -5.47 -1.04
CA GLU A 171 -22.52 -6.21 -0.06
C GLU A 171 -21.15 -5.55 0.13
N PRO A 172 -20.65 -5.45 1.39
CA PRO A 172 -19.28 -5.03 1.65
C PRO A 172 -18.28 -5.96 0.95
N ALA A 173 -17.11 -5.42 0.62
CA ALA A 173 -16.03 -6.22 0.07
C ALA A 173 -15.44 -7.16 1.14
N ASP A 174 -15.30 -8.43 0.79
CA ASP A 174 -14.66 -9.44 1.63
C ASP A 174 -13.15 -9.41 1.38
N VAL A 175 -12.35 -9.42 2.45
CA VAL A 175 -10.89 -9.59 2.30
C VAL A 175 -10.59 -11.01 1.87
N ARG A 176 -9.86 -11.15 0.76
CA ARG A 176 -9.39 -12.46 0.31
C ARG A 176 -8.14 -12.84 1.06
N VAL A 177 -8.25 -13.77 2.00
CA VAL A 177 -7.09 -14.33 2.69
C VAL A 177 -7.12 -15.87 2.66
N PRO A 178 -6.08 -16.53 2.14
CA PRO A 178 -4.91 -15.96 1.46
C PRO A 178 -5.25 -15.42 0.06
N SER A 179 -4.33 -14.66 -0.53
CA SER A 179 -4.34 -14.38 -1.96
C SER A 179 -4.20 -15.67 -2.78
N ALA A 180 -4.72 -15.64 -4.01
CA ALA A 180 -4.42 -16.67 -5.02
C ALA A 180 -3.05 -16.45 -5.69
N ALA A 181 -2.45 -15.26 -5.57
CA ALA A 181 -1.16 -14.90 -6.15
C ALA A 181 -0.14 -14.53 -5.05
N PRO A 182 1.15 -14.91 -5.20
CA PRO A 182 2.21 -14.47 -4.29
C PRO A 182 2.40 -12.95 -4.31
N GLY A 183 2.90 -12.36 -3.22
CA GLY A 183 3.11 -10.91 -3.12
C GLY A 183 3.97 -10.35 -4.24
N ARG A 184 5.08 -11.04 -4.59
CA ARG A 184 5.89 -10.70 -5.76
C ARG A 184 5.12 -10.60 -7.07
N VAL A 185 4.17 -11.51 -7.32
CA VAL A 185 3.35 -11.49 -8.54
C VAL A 185 2.46 -10.25 -8.58
N HIS A 186 1.95 -9.77 -7.43
CA HIS A 186 1.25 -8.49 -7.37
C HIS A 186 2.17 -7.33 -7.76
N LEU A 187 3.39 -7.30 -7.22
CA LEU A 187 4.36 -6.25 -7.51
C LEU A 187 4.79 -6.27 -8.98
N GLU A 188 5.05 -7.45 -9.55
CA GLU A 188 5.44 -7.61 -10.96
C GLU A 188 4.30 -7.20 -11.90
N LYS A 189 3.08 -7.69 -11.68
CA LYS A 189 1.93 -7.35 -12.52
C LYS A 189 1.47 -5.91 -12.36
N GLY A 190 1.70 -5.31 -11.20
CA GLY A 190 1.49 -3.87 -10.96
C GLY A 190 2.59 -2.98 -11.54
N GLY A 191 3.69 -3.54 -12.05
CA GLY A 191 4.86 -2.80 -12.56
C GLY A 191 5.79 -2.27 -11.47
N LEU A 192 5.50 -2.54 -10.19
CA LEU A 192 6.28 -2.05 -9.05
C LEU A 192 7.61 -2.76 -8.90
N TRP A 193 7.67 -4.06 -9.17
CA TRP A 193 8.91 -4.82 -9.06
C TRP A 193 9.98 -4.29 -10.02
N GLN A 194 9.59 -4.04 -11.27
CA GLN A 194 10.46 -3.51 -12.31
C GLN A 194 10.85 -2.06 -11.98
N ALA A 195 9.91 -1.25 -11.50
CA ALA A 195 10.20 0.12 -11.11
C ALA A 195 11.17 0.21 -9.92
N LEU A 196 11.10 -0.73 -8.98
CA LEU A 196 12.06 -0.82 -7.87
C LEU A 196 13.44 -1.32 -8.31
N ALA A 197 13.53 -2.08 -9.41
CA ALA A 197 14.81 -2.55 -9.94
C ALA A 197 15.49 -1.52 -10.86
N ALA A 198 14.71 -0.63 -11.49
CA ALA A 198 15.22 0.36 -12.45
C ALA A 198 15.73 1.67 -11.81
N ASN A 199 15.32 1.95 -10.57
CA ASN A 199 15.65 3.16 -9.83
C ASN A 199 16.73 2.94 -8.78
#